data_AF-A0A3Q7GU14-F1
#
_entry.id   AF-A0A3Q7GU14-F1
#
_cell.length_a   1.000
_cell.length_b   1.000
_cell.length_c   1.000
_cell.angle_alpha   90.00
_cell.angle_beta   90.00
_cell.angle_gamma   90.00
#
_symmetry.space_group_name_H-M   'P 1'
#
loop_
_entity.id
_entity.type
_entity.pdbx_description
1 polymer ?
#
loop_
_entity_poly.entity_id
_entity_poly.type
_entity_poly.pdbx_seq_one_letter_code
_entity_poly.pdbx_strand_id
1 'polypeptide(L)' 'MVVYFREGGARLPVRWDKTVIVVMNEVRVSSPYLPESVAGGTPAANERVRKVLELERKRLQSRNTGQ' A
#
# COMPACT_ATOMS: atom_id res chain seq x y z
N MET A 1 -6.20 -0.92 -8.01
CA MET A 1 -4.80 -1.03 -7.54
C MET A 1 -4.71 -2.26 -6.66
N VAL A 2 -4.06 -3.34 -7.11
CA VAL A 2 -3.86 -4.52 -6.26
C VAL A 2 -2.45 -4.43 -5.71
N VAL A 3 -2.31 -3.90 -4.50
CA VAL A 3 -1.01 -3.73 -3.84
C VAL A 3 -0.75 -4.94 -2.95
N TYR A 4 0.28 -5.70 -3.26
CA TYR A 4 0.73 -6.79 -2.39
C TYR A 4 1.78 -6.27 -1.42
N PHE A 5 1.41 -6.12 -0.16
CA PHE A 5 2.36 -5.80 0.89
C PHE A 5 3.22 -7.04 1.19
N ARG A 6 4.54 -6.93 1.04
CA ARG A 6 5.49 -8.02 1.31
C ARG A 6 6.62 -7.53 2.20
N GLU A 7 7.03 -8.37 3.13
CA GLU A 7 8.24 -8.19 3.94
C GLU A 7 8.99 -9.52 4.00
N GLY A 8 10.32 -9.52 3.80
CA GLY A 8 11.14 -10.74 3.89
C GLY A 8 10.74 -11.87 2.93
N GLY A 9 10.04 -11.59 1.84
CA GLY A 9 9.54 -12.58 0.89
C GLY A 9 8.14 -13.14 1.19
N ALA A 10 7.62 -12.94 2.41
CA ALA A 10 6.24 -13.28 2.78
C ALA A 10 5.27 -12.16 2.40
N ARG A 11 4.01 -12.53 2.12
CA ARG A 11 2.91 -11.55 1.96
C ARG A 11 2.39 -11.19 3.36
N LEU A 12 2.29 -9.90 3.64
CA LEU A 12 1.70 -9.43 4.88
C LEU A 12 0.19 -9.71 4.85
N PRO A 13 -0.42 -10.11 5.98
CA PRO A 13 -1.87 -10.09 6.17
C PRO A 13 -2.49 -8.77 5.71
N VAL A 14 -3.46 -8.87 4.80
CA VAL A 14 -4.22 -7.73 4.29
C VAL A 14 -5.70 -8.04 4.38
N ARG A 15 -6.48 -7.07 4.87
CA ARG A 15 -7.94 -7.10 4.90
C ARG A 15 -8.50 -5.86 4.24
N TRP A 16 -9.67 -6.01 3.61
CA TRP A 16 -10.46 -4.88 3.14
C TRP A 16 -11.51 -4.50 4.18
N ASP A 17 -11.50 -3.24 4.62
CA ASP A 17 -12.56 -2.61 5.39
C ASP A 17 -13.25 -1.57 4.51
N LYS A 18 -14.33 -1.97 3.84
CA LYS A 18 -15.00 -1.15 2.82
C LYS A 18 -14.00 -0.69 1.73
N THR A 19 -13.66 0.61 1.72
CA THR A 19 -12.69 1.24 0.79
C THR A 19 -11.31 1.42 1.41
N VAL A 20 -11.09 0.92 2.63
CA VAL A 20 -9.84 1.03 3.37
C VAL A 20 -9.12 -0.32 3.31
N ILE A 21 -7.85 -0.29 2.91
CA ILE A 21 -6.97 -1.45 2.98
C ILE A 21 -6.32 -1.44 4.36
N VAL A 22 -6.47 -2.53 5.11
CA VAL A 22 -5.88 -2.70 6.43
C VAL A 22 -4.77 -3.75 6.33
N VAL A 23 -3.53 -3.34 6.59
CA VAL A 23 -2.33 -4.18 6.55
C VAL A 23 -1.94 -4.54 7.98
N MET A 24 -1.70 -5.82 8.24
CA MET A 24 -1.35 -6.35 9.58
C MET A 24 -2.34 -6.00 10.69
N ASN A 25 -3.57 -5.57 10.35
CA ASN A 25 -4.53 -4.96 11.29
C ASN A 25 -4.06 -3.66 11.97
N GLU A 26 -2.94 -3.09 11.53
CA GLU A 26 -2.30 -1.92 12.15
C GLU A 26 -2.34 -0.70 11.23
N VAL A 27 -1.94 -0.88 9.97
CA VAL A 27 -1.82 0.21 8.99
C VAL A 27 -3.06 0.26 8.13
N ARG A 28 -3.61 1.46 7.94
CA ARG A 28 -4.80 1.73 7.15
C ARG A 28 -4.43 2.60 5.96
N VAL A 29 -4.91 2.23 4.79
CA VAL A 29 -4.75 3.00 3.56
C VAL A 29 -6.14 3.27 3.00
N SER A 30 -6.57 4.52 3.09
CA SER A 30 -7.86 4.95 2.54
C SER A 30 -7.73 5.44 1.10
N SER A 31 -8.83 5.43 0.36
CA SER A 31 -8.95 6.21 -0.89
C SER A 31 -8.54 7.66 -0.63
N PRO A 32 -7.73 8.30 -1.50
CA PRO A 32 -7.33 7.89 -2.87
C PRO A 32 -6.10 6.95 -2.99
N TYR A 33 -5.71 6.26 -1.92
CA TYR A 33 -4.56 5.33 -1.87
C TYR A 33 -3.22 6.01 -2.16
N LEU A 34 -3.07 7.23 -1.64
CA LEU A 34 -1.85 8.01 -1.74
C LEU A 34 -0.98 7.78 -0.49
N PRO A 35 0.33 8.09 -0.54
CA PRO A 35 1.20 8.00 0.63
C PRO A 35 0.64 8.76 1.83
N GLU A 36 0.03 9.93 1.61
CA GLU A 36 -0.66 10.73 2.62
C GLU A 36 -1.90 10.06 3.23
N SER A 37 -2.52 9.11 2.52
CA SER A 37 -3.68 8.34 2.99
C SER A 37 -3.28 7.14 3.86
N VAL A 38 -1.98 6.97 4.16
CA VAL A 38 -1.47 5.92 5.04
C VAL A 38 -1.44 6.41 6.49
N ALA A 39 -2.22 5.77 7.36
CA ALA A 39 -2.34 6.11 8.77
C ALA A 39 -2.45 4.86 9.66
N GLY A 40 -2.22 5.01 10.97
CA GLY A 40 -2.22 3.91 11.95
C GLY A 40 -0.84 3.25 12.12
N GLY A 41 -0.77 2.17 12.89
CA GLY A 41 0.46 1.40 13.12
C GLY A 41 1.66 2.20 13.64
N THR A 42 2.85 1.62 13.49
CA THR A 42 4.12 2.29 13.84
C THR A 42 4.61 3.18 12.68
N PRO A 43 5.39 4.25 12.96
CA PRO A 43 5.98 5.10 11.92
C PRO A 43 6.77 4.30 10.87
N ALA A 44 7.53 3.28 11.31
CA ALA A 44 8.30 2.42 10.42
C ALA A 44 7.40 1.56 9.50
N ALA A 45 6.25 1.09 9.98
CA ALA A 45 5.29 0.36 9.14
C ALA A 45 4.65 1.27 8.10
N ASN A 46 4.29 2.50 8.47
CA ASN A 46 3.74 3.50 7.54
C ASN A 46 4.73 3.86 6.44
N GLU A 47 5.99 4.13 6.79
CA GLU A 47 7.08 4.40 5.84
C GLU A 47 7.20 3.27 4.80
N ARG A 48 7.18 2.01 5.25
CA ARG A 48 7.20 0.84 4.36
C ARG A 48 5.99 0.79 3.44
N VAL A 49 4.79 0.99 3.96
CA VAL A 49 3.53 0.98 3.19
C VAL A 49 3.49 2.10 2.15
N ARG A 50 3.93 3.32 2.51
CA ARG A 50 4.07 4.47 1.60
C ARG A 50 5.01 4.14 0.45
N LYS A 51 6.17 3.56 0.74
CA LYS A 51 7.15 3.16 -0.28
C LYS A 51 6.60 2.11 -1.25
N VAL A 52 5.84 1.13 -0.75
CA VAL A 52 5.18 0.14 -1.61
C VAL A 52 4.15 0.81 -2.53
N LEU A 53 3.33 1.74 -2.02
CA LEU A 53 2.36 2.48 -2.82
C LEU A 53 3.03 3.30 -3.93
N GLU A 54 4.13 3.98 -3.64
CA GLU A 54 4.90 4.74 -4.63
C GLU A 54 5.49 3.85 -5.73
N LEU A 55 6.08 2.71 -5.35
CA LEU A 55 6.65 1.75 -6.31
C LEU A 55 5.58 1.18 -7.23
N GLU A 56 4.44 0.79 -6.68
CA GLU A 56 3.32 0.27 -7.48
C GLU A 56 2.71 1.35 -8.36
N ARG A 57 2.61 2.59 -7.89
CA ARG A 57 2.16 3.72 -8.72
C ARG A 57 3.12 3.99 -9.88
N LYS A 58 4.43 3.98 -9.64
CA LYS A 58 5.44 4.10 -10.72
C LYS A 58 5.32 2.95 -11.72
N ARG A 59 5.19 1.70 -11.25
CA ARG A 59 4.99 0.53 -12.11
C ARG A 59 3.72 0.61 -12.96
N LEU A 60 2.61 1.11 -12.39
CA LEU A 60 1.36 1.33 -13.11
C LEU A 60 1.51 2.44 -14.17
N GLN A 61 2.20 3.53 -13.86
CA GLN A 61 2.48 4.60 -14.81
C GLN A 61 3.38 4.12 -15.96
N SER A 62 4.46 3.38 -15.67
CA SER A 62 5.33 2.80 -16.70
C SER A 62 4.60 1.81 -17.62
N ARG A 63 3.59 1.11 -17.11
CA ARG A 63 2.72 0.24 -17.93
C ARG A 63 1.73 1.01 -18.80
N ASN A 64 1.41 2.25 -18.46
CA ASN A 64 0.44 3.07 -19.20
C ASN A 64 1.10 3.93 -20.30
N THR A 65 2.44 3.99 -20.35
CA THR A 65 3.22 4.66 -21.42
C THR A 65 3.49 3.74 -22.62
N GLY A 66 2.59 2.77 -22.87
CA GLY A 66 2.74 1.77 -23.92
C GLY A 66 1.61 1.77 -24.95
N GLN A 67 1.03 2.94 -25.27
CA GLN A 67 0.16 3.13 -26.44
C GLN A 67 0.81 4.08 -27.43
#